data_AF-A0A4Q5QUH1-F1
#
_entry.id   AF-A0A4Q5QUH1-F1
#
_cell.length_a   1.000
_cell.length_b   1.000
_cell.length_c   1.000
_cell.angle_alpha   90.00
_cell.angle_beta   90.00
_cell.angle_gamma   90.00
#
_symmetry.space_group_name_H-M   'P 1'
#
loop_
_entity.id
_entity.type
_entity.pdbx_description
1 polymer ?
#
loop_
_entity_poly.entity_id
_entity_poly.type
_entity_poly.pdbx_seq_one_letter_code
_entity_poly.pdbx_strand_id
1 'polypeptide(L)'
;MNKYANAQSISIDVDIQDDHLKMQIIDDGVGFDTAIAKPGIGLSNMKRRAELFSGKLSIDSSPGNGCTITVQIPIENIDALEIKESAKS
;
A
#
# COMPACT_ATOMS: atom_id res chain seq x y z
N MET A 1 20.78 -4.35 0.41
CA MET A 1 19.39 -3.90 0.63
C MET A 1 19.24 -3.62 2.11
N ASN A 2 19.14 -2.35 2.49
CA ASN A 2 18.88 -1.98 3.87
C ASN A 2 17.38 -2.23 4.13
N LYS A 3 17.04 -3.14 5.06
CA LYS A 3 15.66 -3.55 5.33
C LYS A 3 14.85 -2.47 6.05
N TYR A 4 15.55 -1.48 6.61
CA TYR A 4 15.00 -0.41 7.44
C TYR A 4 15.37 0.93 6.83
N ALA A 5 14.37 1.81 6.71
CA ALA A 5 14.50 3.11 6.07
C ALA A 5 15.26 4.14 6.94
N ASN A 6 15.69 3.79 8.15
CA ASN A 6 16.21 4.75 9.13
C ASN A 6 15.25 5.93 9.39
N ALA A 7 13.95 5.65 9.34
CA ALA A 7 12.89 6.59 9.67
C ALA A 7 12.84 6.84 11.18
N GLN A 8 12.58 8.09 11.56
CA GLN A 8 12.32 8.49 12.94
C GLN A 8 10.83 8.40 13.25
N SER A 9 9.98 8.58 12.25
CA SER A 9 8.54 8.56 12.40
C SER A 9 7.85 7.80 11.26
N ILE A 10 6.69 7.24 11.59
CA ILE A 10 5.77 6.66 10.63
C ILE A 10 4.36 7.13 10.97
N SER A 11 3.59 7.57 9.98
CA SER A 11 2.16 7.85 10.11
C SER A 11 1.36 6.89 9.24
N ILE A 12 0.16 6.57 9.71
CA ILE A 12 -0.82 5.79 8.97
C ILE A 12 -2.13 6.56 9.03
N ASP A 13 -2.58 7.03 7.87
CA ASP A 13 -3.84 7.73 7.71
C ASP A 13 -4.82 6.84 6.95
N VAL A 14 -6.05 6.74 7.44
CA VAL A 14 -7.12 5.97 6.81
C VAL A 14 -8.35 6.85 6.74
N ASP A 15 -8.87 7.06 5.54
CA ASP A 15 -10.06 7.86 5.31
C ASP A 15 -10.90 7.28 4.17
N ILE A 16 -12.16 7.69 4.11
CA ILE A 16 -13.08 7.37 3.02
C ILE A 16 -13.26 8.63 2.18
N GLN A 17 -12.89 8.54 0.90
CA GLN A 17 -13.02 9.63 -0.05
C GLN A 17 -13.51 9.08 -1.41
N ASP A 18 -14.49 9.74 -2.02
CA ASP A 18 -14.98 9.42 -3.38
C ASP A 18 -15.32 7.93 -3.57
N ASP A 19 -16.05 7.32 -2.62
CA ASP A 19 -16.42 5.89 -2.58
C ASP A 19 -15.23 4.91 -2.50
N HIS A 20 -14.06 5.40 -2.11
CA HIS A 20 -12.86 4.60 -1.88
C HIS A 20 -12.38 4.70 -0.44
N LEU A 21 -12.02 3.55 0.14
CA LEU A 21 -11.13 3.51 1.30
C LEU A 21 -9.73 3.89 0.82
N LYS A 22 -9.18 4.98 1.36
CA LYS A 22 -7.82 5.43 1.11
C LYS A 22 -7.00 5.23 2.38
N MET A 23 -5.91 4.45 2.26
CA MET A 23 -4.91 4.29 3.32
C MET A 23 -3.59 4.87 2.84
N GLN A 24 -2.96 5.71 3.64
CA GLN A 24 -1.61 6.21 3.40
C GLN A 24 -0.68 5.79 4.53
N ILE A 25 0.50 5.28 4.17
CA ILE A 25 1.58 4.95 5.09
C ILE A 25 2.74 5.86 4.71
N ILE A 26 3.19 6.71 5.62
CA ILE A 26 4.21 7.72 5.36
C ILE A 26 5.34 7.52 6.37
N ASP A 27 6.57 7.37 5.88
CA ASP A 27 7.78 7.38 6.70
C ASP A 27 8.75 8.47 6.24
N ASP A 28 9.52 9.00 7.20
CA ASP A 28 10.53 10.05 6.99
C ASP A 28 11.96 9.48 6.80
N GLY A 29 12.06 8.24 6.34
CA GLY A 29 13.34 7.56 6.17
C GLY A 29 14.16 8.04 4.96
N VAL A 30 15.19 7.28 4.62
CA VAL A 30 16.12 7.59 3.52
C VAL A 30 15.49 7.52 2.13
N GLY A 31 14.27 6.98 2.01
CA GLY A 31 13.60 6.77 0.73
C GLY A 31 14.39 5.92 -0.26
N PHE A 32 13.87 5.81 -1.48
CA PHE A 32 14.51 5.12 -2.59
C PHE A 32 14.00 5.65 -3.93
N ASP A 33 14.78 5.49 -4.98
CA ASP A 33 14.35 5.83 -6.33
C ASP A 33 13.40 4.73 -6.87
N THR A 34 12.13 5.11 -7.04
CA THR A 34 11.05 4.22 -7.50
C THR A 34 11.23 3.74 -8.94
N ALA A 35 12.01 4.43 -9.77
CA ALA A 35 12.25 4.04 -11.17
C ALA A 35 13.24 2.86 -11.29
N ILE A 36 14.15 2.72 -10.32
CA ILE A 36 15.20 1.69 -10.32
C ILE A 36 14.96 0.59 -9.27
N ALA A 37 14.22 0.89 -8.21
CA ALA A 37 14.00 -0.04 -7.12
C ALA A 37 13.05 -1.18 -7.54
N LYS A 38 13.48 -2.41 -7.25
CA LYS A 38 12.59 -3.57 -7.40
C LYS A 38 11.74 -3.73 -6.14
N PRO A 39 10.42 -3.97 -6.27
CA PRO A 39 9.56 -4.25 -5.13
C PRO A 39 10.06 -5.47 -4.35
N GLY A 40 10.29 -5.30 -3.05
CA GLY A 40 10.50 -6.42 -2.14
C GLY A 40 9.20 -7.22 -1.91
N ILE A 41 9.31 -8.38 -1.26
CA ILE A 41 8.18 -9.27 -0.98
C ILE A 41 7.01 -8.53 -0.29
N GLY A 42 7.32 -7.61 0.63
CA GLY A 42 6.30 -6.81 1.32
C GLY A 42 5.47 -5.95 0.38
N LEU A 43 6.11 -5.14 -0.47
CA LEU A 43 5.44 -4.29 -1.46
C LEU A 43 4.65 -5.12 -2.47
N SER A 44 5.23 -6.22 -2.95
CA SER A 44 4.54 -7.14 -3.87
C SER A 44 3.28 -7.74 -3.24
N ASN A 45 3.34 -8.13 -1.97
CA ASN A 45 2.20 -8.66 -1.24
C ASN A 45 1.11 -7.59 -1.01
N MET A 46 1.48 -6.35 -0.69
CA MET A 46 0.52 -5.26 -0.53
C MET A 46 -0.17 -4.94 -1.86
N LYS A 47 0.58 -4.88 -2.96
CA LYS A 47 0.02 -4.67 -4.29
C LYS A 47 -0.98 -5.76 -4.66
N ARG A 48 -0.60 -7.04 -4.50
CA ARG A 48 -1.50 -8.17 -4.75
C ARG A 48 -2.77 -8.09 -3.90
N ARG A 49 -2.66 -7.70 -2.63
CA ARG A 49 -3.83 -7.55 -1.75
C ARG A 49 -4.73 -6.42 -2.22
N ALA A 50 -4.20 -5.26 -2.57
CA ALA A 50 -5.00 -4.18 -3.14
C ALA A 50 -5.76 -4.65 -4.40
N GLU A 51 -5.07 -5.36 -5.30
CA GLU A 51 -5.68 -5.92 -6.53
C GLU A 51 -6.80 -6.94 -6.26
N LEU A 52 -6.72 -7.73 -5.17
CA LEU A 52 -7.79 -8.68 -4.79
C LEU A 52 -9.13 -7.98 -4.50
N PHE A 53 -9.08 -6.72 -4.09
CA PHE A 53 -10.25 -5.88 -3.82
C PHE A 53 -10.52 -4.87 -4.94
N SER A 54 -10.03 -5.13 -6.16
CA SER A 54 -10.13 -4.20 -7.30
C SER A 54 -9.50 -2.82 -7.01
N GLY A 55 -8.62 -2.76 -6.02
CA GLY A 55 -7.93 -1.56 -5.58
C GLY A 55 -6.58 -1.36 -6.28
N LYS A 56 -5.92 -0.27 -5.89
CA LYS A 56 -4.61 0.14 -6.43
C LYS A 56 -3.66 0.47 -5.28
N LEU A 57 -2.38 0.27 -5.53
CA LEU A 57 -1.30 0.72 -4.68
C LEU A 57 -0.36 1.60 -5.49
N SER A 58 -0.05 2.80 -4.99
CA SER A 58 0.98 3.68 -5.51
C SER A 58 2.03 3.95 -4.45
N ILE A 59 3.25 4.22 -4.90
CA ILE A 59 4.39 4.52 -4.04
C ILE A 59 5.02 5.80 -4.56
N ASP A 60 5.21 6.76 -3.67
CA ASP A 60 6.00 7.96 -3.90
C ASP A 60 7.19 7.93 -2.94
N SER A 61 8.40 7.90 -3.49
CA SER A 61 9.63 7.89 -2.72
C SER A 61 10.76 8.42 -3.59
N SER A 62 11.71 9.10 -2.94
CA SER A 62 12.97 9.48 -3.55
C SER A 62 14.07 9.50 -2.49
N PRO A 63 15.35 9.32 -2.88
CA PRO A 63 16.46 9.36 -1.93
C PRO A 63 16.46 10.65 -1.10
N GLY A 64 16.41 10.50 0.23
CA GLY A 64 16.40 11.58 1.21
C GLY A 64 15.02 12.15 1.57
N ASN A 65 13.94 11.71 0.93
CA ASN A 65 12.60 12.29 1.10
C ASN A 65 11.57 11.30 1.68
N GLY A 66 12.01 10.23 2.34
CA GLY A 66 11.10 9.24 2.90
C GLY A 66 10.35 8.42 1.84
N CYS A 67 9.22 7.86 2.25
CA CYS A 67 8.36 7.07 1.39
C CYS A 67 6.90 7.24 1.80
N THR A 68 6.03 7.43 0.81
CA THR A 68 4.59 7.42 0.95
C THR A 68 4.02 6.26 0.13
N ILE A 69 3.33 5.34 0.80
CA ILE A 69 2.56 4.28 0.15
C ILE A 69 1.09 4.66 0.25
N THR A 70 0.39 4.69 -0.87
CA THR A 70 -1.05 4.94 -0.91
C THR A 70 -1.77 3.72 -1.45
N VAL A 71 -2.78 3.24 -0.72
CA VAL A 71 -3.69 2.17 -1.12
C VAL A 71 -5.08 2.75 -1.27
N GLN A 72 -5.73 2.47 -2.40
CA GLN A 72 -7.11 2.88 -2.66
C GLN A 72 -7.94 1.64 -3.03
N ILE A 73 -9.03 1.40 -2.32
CA ILE A 73 -9.93 0.27 -2.52
C ILE A 73 -11.36 0.79 -2.65
N PRO A 74 -12.10 0.47 -3.71
CA PRO A 74 -13.53 0.82 -3.79
C PRO A 74 -14.29 0.15 -2.64
N ILE A 75 -15.13 0.90 -1.93
CA ILE A 75 -15.78 0.43 -0.69
C ILE A 75 -16.71 -0.75 -0.95
N GLU A 76 -17.37 -0.78 -2.11
CA GLU A 76 -18.24 -1.89 -2.55
C GLU A 76 -17.50 -3.25 -2.60
N ASN A 77 -16.17 -3.25 -2.72
CA ASN A 77 -15.37 -4.46 -2.81
C ASN A 77 -14.87 -4.94 -1.45
N ILE A 78 -15.08 -4.19 -0.36
CA ILE A 78 -14.63 -4.56 0.99
C ILE A 78 -15.44 -5.74 1.54
N ASP A 79 -16.72 -5.87 1.16
CA ASP A 79 -17.60 -6.98 1.57
C ASP A 79 -17.42 -8.26 0.71
N ALA A 80 -16.72 -8.17 -0.42
CA ALA A 80 -16.64 -9.24 -1.41
C ALA A 80 -15.79 -10.47 -0.99
N LEU A 81 -15.16 -10.45 0.19
CA LEU A 81 -14.37 -11.56 0.69
C LEU A 81 -15.19 -12.65 1.39
N GLU A 82 -16.32 -12.31 2.04
CA GLU A 82 -17.13 -13.33 2.73
C GLU A 82 -17.77 -14.33 1.74
N ILE A 83 -17.96 -13.94 0.47
CA ILE A 83 -18.64 -14.77 -0.53
C ILE A 83 -17.68 -15.72 -1.28
N LYS A 84 -16.38 -15.37 -1.39
CA LYS A 84 -15.43 -16.14 -2.23
C LYS A 84 -14.80 -17.35 -1.53
N GLU A 85 -14.84 -17.43 -0.19
CA GLU A 85 -14.37 -18.61 0.54
C GLU A 85 -15.42 -19.73 0.61
N SER A 86 -16.71 -19.41 0.45
CA SER A 86 -17.78 -20.42 0.45
C SER A 86 -17.96 -21.15 -0.90
N ALA A 87 -17.43 -20.60 -2.00
CA ALA A 87 -17.61 -21.15 -3.35
C ALA A 87 -16.53 -22.18 -3.75
N LYS A 88 -15.69 -22.63 -2.81
CA LYS A 88 -14.60 -23.60 -3.06
C LYS A 88 -14.84 -24.98 -2.43
N SER A 89 -16.10 -25.30 -2.14
CA SER A 89 -16.54 -26.64 -1.71
C SER A 89 -17.06 -27.45 -2.89
#